data_AF-A0A5F2BH13-F1
#
_entry.id   AF-A0A5F2BH13-F1
#
_cell.length_a   1.000
_cell.length_b   1.000
_cell.length_c   1.000
_cell.angle_alpha   90.00
_cell.angle_beta   90.00
_cell.angle_gamma   90.00
#
_symmetry.space_group_name_H-M   'P 1'
#
loop_
_entity.id
_entity.type
_entity.pdbx_description
1 polymer ?
#
loop_
_entity_poly.entity_id
_entity_poly.type
_entity_poly.pdbx_seq_one_letter_code
_entity_poly.pdbx_strand_id
1 'polypeptide(L)' 'MEQELNLKGKDPKNLSTQRKETPEEFLLKKEKLLGRPITHRFREFFFRELNGISNRSYEQVWESVNGRS' A
#
# COMPACT_ATOMS: atom_id res chain seq x y z
N MET A 1 40.62 23.23 -5.66
CA MET A 1 39.57 24.08 -6.22
C MET A 1 39.05 23.35 -7.44
N GLU A 2 37.72 23.28 -7.62
CA GLU A 2 37.02 22.88 -8.87
C GLU A 2 37.07 21.35 -9.14
N GLN A 3 36.06 20.58 -9.58
CA GLN A 3 34.69 20.75 -10.14
C GLN A 3 33.91 19.44 -9.80
N GLU A 4 32.69 19.48 -9.28
CA GLU A 4 31.41 19.53 -10.00
C GLU A 4 30.88 18.15 -10.47
N LEU A 5 29.67 17.86 -9.98
CA LEU A 5 28.58 17.01 -10.47
C LEU A 5 28.87 16.01 -11.60
N ASN A 6 28.58 14.74 -11.34
CA ASN A 6 27.92 13.91 -12.36
C ASN A 6 26.89 12.97 -11.70
N LEU A 7 25.62 13.36 -11.82
CA LEU A 7 24.49 12.43 -11.81
C LEU A 7 24.75 11.33 -12.84
N LYS A 8 24.32 10.11 -12.50
CA LYS A 8 23.62 9.13 -13.37
C LYS A 8 24.19 7.72 -13.23
N GLY A 9 23.33 6.80 -12.85
CA GLY A 9 23.55 5.38 -13.10
C GLY A 9 23.25 4.47 -11.93
N LYS A 10 21.97 4.35 -11.57
CA LYS A 10 21.31 3.07 -11.27
C LYS A 10 19.85 3.34 -10.91
N ASP A 11 19.05 3.62 -11.92
CA ASP A 11 17.64 3.25 -11.88
C ASP A 11 17.56 1.76 -12.23
N PRO A 12 17.36 0.84 -11.27
CA PRO A 12 16.91 -0.50 -11.62
C PRO A 12 15.46 -0.39 -12.08
N LYS A 13 15.26 -0.08 -13.36
CA LYS A 13 14.00 -0.39 -14.05
C LYS A 13 13.79 -1.90 -13.96
N ASN A 14 12.62 -2.28 -13.46
CA ASN A 14 11.97 -3.56 -13.72
C ASN A 14 12.66 -4.82 -13.18
N LEU A 15 12.90 -4.84 -11.87
CA LEU A 15 12.55 -6.05 -11.15
C LEU A 15 11.13 -5.85 -10.65
N SER A 16 10.19 -6.50 -11.34
CA SER A 16 8.89 -6.91 -10.81
C SER A 16 9.14 -7.86 -9.62
N THR A 17 9.78 -7.33 -8.59
CA THR A 17 9.57 -7.80 -7.24
C THR A 17 8.13 -7.41 -7.01
N GLN A 18 7.25 -8.39 -7.09
CA GLN A 18 6.06 -8.39 -6.27
C GLN A 18 6.55 -8.25 -4.83
N ARG A 19 6.97 -7.02 -4.44
CA ARG A 19 7.02 -6.65 -3.04
C ARG A 19 5.60 -6.97 -2.61
N LYS A 20 5.47 -8.00 -1.77
CA LYS A 20 4.24 -8.25 -1.05
C LYS A 20 3.99 -6.94 -0.31
N GLU A 21 3.21 -6.08 -0.94
CA GLU A 21 2.74 -4.83 -0.38
C GLU A 21 2.27 -5.20 1.02
N THR A 22 2.78 -4.52 2.03
CA THR A 22 2.26 -4.77 3.37
C THR A 22 0.82 -4.23 3.42
N PRO A 23 -0.06 -4.83 4.22
CA PRO A 23 -1.41 -4.30 4.38
C PRO A 23 -1.43 -2.84 4.86
N GLU A 24 -0.40 -2.38 5.58
CA GLU A 24 -0.20 -0.95 5.91
C GLU A 24 0.10 -0.09 4.68
N GLU A 25 1.00 -0.52 3.80
CA GLU A 25 1.31 0.17 2.55
C GLU A 25 0.08 0.27 1.64
N PHE A 26 -0.71 -0.81 1.57
CA PHE A 26 -1.96 -0.83 0.83
C PHE A 26 -2.95 0.24 1.35
N LEU A 27 -3.14 0.31 2.68
CA LEU A 27 -4.00 1.30 3.31
C LEU A 27 -3.49 2.72 3.07
N LEU A 28 -2.18 2.96 3.21
CA LEU A 28 -1.58 4.27 2.94
C LEU A 28 -1.79 4.72 1.49
N LYS A 29 -1.72 3.79 0.53
CA LYS A 29 -2.02 4.06 -0.87
C LYS A 29 -3.49 4.45 -1.06
N LYS A 30 -4.42 3.75 -0.41
CA LYS A 30 -5.85 4.09 -0.44
C LYS A 30 -6.13 5.44 0.24
N GLU A 31 -5.45 5.81 1.33
CA GLU A 31 -5.53 7.15 1.95
C GLU A 31 -5.20 8.26 0.97
N LYS A 32 -4.08 8.12 0.25
CA LYS A 32 -3.66 9.09 -0.77
C LYS A 32 -4.68 9.20 -1.90
N LEU A 33 -5.25 8.08 -2.35
CA LEU A 33 -6.26 8.05 -3.41
C LEU A 33 -7.60 8.68 -2.97
N LEU A 34 -8.02 8.44 -1.73
CA LEU A 34 -9.26 8.99 -1.18
C LEU A 34 -9.14 10.46 -0.76
N GLY A 35 -7.92 10.98 -0.62
CA GLY A 35 -7.68 12.35 -0.11
C GLY A 35 -8.12 12.54 1.35
N ARG A 36 -8.33 11.45 2.09
CA ARG A 36 -8.71 11.47 3.51
C ARG A 36 -7.96 10.40 4.30
N PRO A 37 -7.63 10.66 5.57
CA PRO A 37 -7.01 9.66 6.41
C PRO A 37 -7.97 8.50 6.70
N ILE A 38 -7.45 7.28 6.69
CA ILE A 38 -8.16 6.09 7.13
C ILE A 38 -8.07 6.06 8.65
N THR A 39 -9.22 5.98 9.31
CA THR A 39 -9.30 5.96 10.77
C THR A 39 -8.67 4.70 11.36
N HIS A 40 -8.16 4.81 12.58
CA HIS A 40 -7.59 3.67 13.30
C HIS A 40 -8.55 2.47 13.35
N ARG A 41 -9.84 2.74 13.62
CA ARG A 41 -10.90 1.72 13.66
C ARG A 41 -11.08 0.98 12.34
N PHE A 42 -10.96 1.68 11.21
CA PHE A 42 -11.03 1.05 9.90
C PHE A 42 -9.79 0.17 9.65
N ARG A 43 -8.60 0.65 10.03
CA ARG A 43 -7.37 -0.14 9.89
C ARG A 43 -7.47 -1.44 10.67
N GLU A 44 -7.89 -1.38 11.94
CA GLU A 44 -8.11 -2.58 12.76
C GLU A 44 -9.12 -3.54 12.11
N PHE A 45 -10.23 -3.02 11.60
CA PHE A 45 -11.24 -3.84 10.94
C PHE A 45 -10.70 -4.51 9.67
N PHE A 46 -9.93 -3.78 8.86
CA PHE A 46 -9.25 -4.30 7.68
C PHE A 46 -8.28 -5.43 8.03
N PHE A 47 -7.41 -5.23 9.04
CA PHE A 47 -6.49 -6.28 9.49
C PHE A 47 -7.22 -7.50 10.05
N ARG A 48 -8.32 -7.29 10.77
CA ARG A 48 -9.13 -8.39 11.31
C ARG A 48 -9.74 -9.24 10.20
N GLU A 49 -10.32 -8.61 9.18
CA GLU A 49 -10.89 -9.31 8.02
C GLU A 49 -9.79 -9.99 7.19
N LEU A 50 -8.63 -9.35 7.04
CA LEU A 50 -7.48 -9.91 6.33
C LEU A 50 -6.94 -11.18 7.02
N ASN A 51 -6.85 -11.17 8.35
CA ASN A 51 -6.44 -12.34 9.13
C ASN A 51 -7.53 -13.42 9.22
N GLY A 52 -8.80 -13.02 9.17
CA GLY A 52 -9.94 -13.96 9.21
C GLY A 52 -10.10 -14.78 7.93
N ILE A 53 -9.52 -14.34 6.80
CA ILE A 53 -9.73 -14.97 5.49
C ILE A 53 -8.39 -15.13 4.77
N SER A 54 -7.79 -16.32 4.90
CA SER A 54 -6.44 -16.63 4.43
C SER A 54 -6.25 -16.65 2.90
N ASN A 55 -7.26 -16.29 2.10
CA ASN A 55 -7.23 -16.37 0.63
C ASN A 55 -7.87 -15.16 -0.09
N ARG A 56 -8.01 -14.02 0.58
CA ARG A 56 -8.48 -12.78 -0.05
C ARG A 56 -7.33 -11.81 -0.30
N SER A 57 -7.33 -11.20 -1.48
CA SER A 57 -6.45 -10.08 -1.80
C SER A 57 -6.85 -8.83 -1.00
N TYR A 58 -5.91 -7.92 -0.78
CA TYR A 58 -6.16 -6.66 -0.08
C TYR A 58 -7.31 -5.85 -0.68
N GLU A 59 -7.47 -5.85 -2.00
CA GLU A 59 -8.60 -5.20 -2.66
C GLU A 59 -9.95 -5.82 -2.31
N GLN A 60 -10.05 -7.14 -2.25
CA GLN A 60 -11.28 -7.81 -1.85
C GLN A 60 -11.65 -7.51 -0.39
N VAL A 61 -10.65 -7.48 0.49
CA VAL A 61 -10.87 -7.08 1.89
C VAL A 61 -11.30 -5.62 1.95
N TRP A 62 -10.61 -4.73 1.22
CA TRP A 62 -10.95 -3.32 1.10
C TRP A 62 -12.39 -3.09 0.66
N GLU A 63 -12.82 -3.71 -0.42
CA GLU A 63 -14.21 -3.61 -0.89
C GLU A 63 -15.19 -4.16 0.12
N SER A 64 -14.85 -5.25 0.83
CA SER A 64 -15.71 -5.81 1.88
C SER A 64 -15.87 -4.86 3.08
N VAL A 65 -14.81 -4.12 3.45
CA VAL A 65 -14.84 -3.18 4.58
C VAL A 65 -15.35 -1.78 4.20
N ASN A 66 -15.13 -1.35 2.96
CA ASN A 66 -15.48 -0.02 2.46
C ASN A 66 -16.82 0.00 1.70
N GLY A 67 -17.26 -1.12 1.14
CA GLY A 67 -18.47 -1.25 0.31
C GLY A 67 -19.75 -1.64 1.06
N ARG A 68 -19.73 -1.70 2.40
CA ARG A 68 -20.96 -1.85 3.22
C ARG A 68 -21.70 -0.52 3.37
N SER A 69 -22.06 0.13 2.26
CA SER A 69 -23.00 1.28 2.24
C SER A 69 -24.20 0.98 1.37
#